data_AF-A0A4Q5NIV5-F1
#
_entry.id   AF-A0A4Q5NIV5-F1
#
_cell.length_a   1.000
_cell.length_b   1.000
_cell.length_c   1.000
_cell.angle_alpha   90.00
_cell.angle_beta   90.00
_cell.angle_gamma   90.00
#
_symmetry.space_group_name_H-M   'P 1'
#
loop_
_entity.id
_entity.type
_entity.pdbx_description
1 polymer ?
#
loop_
_entity_poly.entity_id
_entity_poly.type
_entity_poly.pdbx_seq_one_letter_code
_entity_poly.pdbx_strand_id
1 'polypeptide(L)'
;MNIWIAALAAVLVQPLVLLVRLAPDYFASPSPLYGIGFMLVAVVVVAAAAVLLLGIPTFLMLQRFHRVSWVSLSISGFLLGGLPAAFSWPKHLEGFSAGQNWHGTYINTYVNGIPTRYAWLTYAEGILFFSLHGLVGALVFYAVLRKQKRHEIN
;
A
#
# COMPACT_ATOMS: atom_id res chain seq x y z
N MET A 1 -14.46 20.23 -11.37
CA MET A 1 -13.72 18.99 -11.04
C MET A 1 -13.63 18.79 -9.53
N ASN A 2 -14.17 17.68 -8.99
CA ASN A 2 -14.21 17.45 -7.53
C ASN A 2 -13.18 16.40 -7.08
N ILE A 3 -12.05 16.90 -6.55
CA ILE A 3 -10.93 16.09 -6.04
C ILE A 3 -11.34 15.11 -4.93
N TRP A 4 -12.32 15.47 -4.11
CA TRP A 4 -12.72 14.67 -2.95
C TRP A 4 -13.38 13.36 -3.35
N ILE A 5 -14.11 13.34 -4.47
CA ILE A 5 -14.71 12.10 -5.01
C ILE A 5 -13.61 11.15 -5.51
N ALA A 6 -12.58 11.69 -6.18
CA ALA A 6 -11.44 10.90 -6.63
C ALA A 6 -10.62 10.37 -5.44
N ALA A 7 -10.42 11.19 -4.41
CA ALA A 7 -9.75 10.79 -3.16
C ALA A 7 -10.54 9.69 -2.43
N LEU A 8 -11.86 9.83 -2.30
CA LEU A 8 -12.71 8.83 -1.69
C LEU A 8 -12.65 7.50 -2.44
N ALA A 9 -12.72 7.52 -3.78
CA ALA A 9 -12.58 6.32 -4.60
C ALA A 9 -11.21 5.63 -4.39
N ALA A 10 -10.13 6.42 -4.29
CA ALA A 10 -8.79 5.91 -4.02
C ALA A 10 -8.65 5.28 -2.63
N VAL A 11 -9.42 5.72 -1.63
CA VAL A 11 -9.48 5.09 -0.30
C VAL A 11 -10.32 3.81 -0.35
N LEU A 12 -11.49 3.85 -0.99
CA LEU A 12 -12.44 2.73 -1.02
C LEU A 12 -11.97 1.53 -1.84
N VAL A 13 -11.00 1.70 -2.75
CA VAL A 13 -10.40 0.56 -3.47
C VAL A 13 -9.42 -0.25 -2.62
N GLN A 14 -8.87 0.33 -1.55
CA GLN A 14 -7.78 -0.30 -0.79
C GLN A 14 -8.15 -1.63 -0.10
N PRO A 15 -9.37 -1.79 0.45
CA PRO A 15 -9.85 -3.09 0.90
C PRO A 15 -9.74 -4.19 -0.15
N LEU A 16 -10.01 -3.90 -1.42
CA LEU A 16 -9.92 -4.90 -2.50
C LEU A 16 -8.47 -5.32 -2.74
N VAL A 17 -7.52 -4.39 -2.70
CA VAL A 17 -6.08 -4.69 -2.83
C VAL A 17 -5.63 -5.60 -1.68
N LEU A 18 -6.07 -5.31 -0.45
CA LEU A 18 -5.78 -6.15 0.71
C LEU A 18 -6.39 -7.55 0.57
N LEU A 19 -7.66 -7.64 0.16
CA LEU A 19 -8.33 -8.93 0.00
C LEU A 19 -7.66 -9.81 -1.05
N VAL A 20 -7.18 -9.23 -2.17
CA VAL A 20 -6.42 -9.98 -3.18
C VAL A 20 -5.14 -10.55 -2.58
N ARG A 21 -4.46 -9.80 -1.70
CA ARG A 21 -3.25 -10.27 -1.02
C ARG A 21 -3.51 -11.39 -0.02
N LEU A 22 -4.60 -11.27 0.72
CA LEU A 22 -4.98 -12.24 1.76
C LEU A 22 -5.67 -13.48 1.19
N ALA A 23 -6.09 -13.47 -0.07
CA ALA A 23 -6.83 -14.57 -0.69
C ALA A 23 -6.15 -15.94 -0.53
N PRO A 24 -4.83 -16.12 -0.76
CA PRO A 24 -4.18 -17.42 -0.57
C PRO A 24 -4.29 -17.93 0.88
N ASP A 25 -4.03 -17.06 1.85
CA ASP A 25 -4.07 -17.40 3.27
C ASP A 25 -5.51 -17.66 3.74
N TYR A 26 -6.47 -16.91 3.21
CA TYR A 26 -7.90 -17.09 3.45
C TYR A 26 -8.38 -18.48 3.00
N PHE A 27 -8.00 -18.94 1.81
CA PHE A 27 -8.41 -20.26 1.32
C PHE A 27 -7.69 -21.43 2.00
N ALA A 28 -6.52 -21.19 2.58
CA ALA A 28 -5.74 -22.21 3.29
C ALA A 28 -6.06 -22.31 4.80
N SER A 29 -6.74 -21.31 5.37
CA SER A 29 -6.96 -21.20 6.82
C SER A 29 -8.19 -22.01 7.31
N PRO A 30 -8.09 -22.71 8.45
CA PRO A 30 -9.24 -23.33 9.10
C PRO A 30 -10.20 -22.31 9.74
N SER A 31 -9.77 -21.06 9.92
CA SER A 31 -10.56 -19.97 10.54
C SER A 31 -10.40 -18.65 9.77
N PRO A 32 -10.87 -18.59 8.51
CA PRO A 32 -10.46 -17.57 7.55
C PRO A 32 -11.01 -16.16 7.82
N LEU A 33 -12.05 -16.05 8.65
CA LEU A 33 -12.68 -14.77 9.02
C LEU A 33 -12.09 -14.14 10.28
N TYR A 34 -11.22 -14.85 11.01
CA TYR A 34 -10.67 -14.33 12.25
C TYR A 34 -9.79 -13.09 11.97
N GLY A 35 -10.14 -11.95 12.59
CA GLY A 35 -9.37 -10.70 12.46
C GLY A 35 -9.58 -9.92 11.16
N ILE A 36 -10.27 -10.47 10.15
CA ILE A 36 -10.44 -9.81 8.84
C ILE A 36 -11.16 -8.46 8.94
N GLY A 37 -12.19 -8.36 9.79
CA GLY A 37 -12.95 -7.12 9.97
C GLY A 37 -12.09 -5.98 10.50
N PHE A 38 -11.21 -6.27 11.46
CA PHE A 38 -10.27 -5.30 11.98
C PHE A 38 -9.27 -4.84 10.91
N MET A 39 -8.73 -5.78 10.11
CA MET A 39 -7.82 -5.45 9.01
C MET A 39 -8.47 -4.56 7.95
N LEU A 40 -9.74 -4.82 7.60
CA LEU A 40 -10.49 -4.01 6.63
C LEU A 40 -10.72 -2.58 7.13
N VAL A 41 -11.02 -2.39 8.42
CA VAL A 41 -11.12 -1.05 9.01
C VAL A 41 -9.75 -0.37 9.03
N ALA A 42 -8.71 -1.07 9.48
CA ALA A 42 -7.36 -0.55 9.57
C ALA A 42 -6.84 -0.07 8.20
N VAL A 43 -7.06 -0.85 7.13
CA VAL A 43 -6.60 -0.45 5.79
C VAL A 43 -7.33 0.80 5.28
N VAL A 44 -8.63 0.95 5.56
CA VAL A 44 -9.38 2.16 5.19
C VAL A 44 -8.86 3.38 5.95
N VAL A 45 -8.61 3.25 7.26
CA VAL A 45 -8.08 4.35 8.08
C VAL A 45 -6.70 4.78 7.62
N VAL A 46 -5.79 3.81 7.42
CA VAL A 46 -4.43 4.08 6.94
C VAL A 46 -4.45 4.67 5.53
N ALA A 47 -5.30 4.14 4.64
CA ALA A 47 -5.48 4.67 3.29
C ALA A 47 -5.99 6.11 3.31
N ALA A 48 -6.99 6.42 4.13
CA ALA A 48 -7.51 7.77 4.27
C ALA A 48 -6.42 8.74 4.74
N ALA A 49 -5.65 8.37 5.78
CA ALA A 49 -4.53 9.18 6.26
C ALA A 49 -3.48 9.39 5.16
N ALA A 50 -3.06 8.32 4.46
CA ALA A 50 -2.07 8.41 3.39
C ALA A 50 -2.55 9.27 2.21
N VAL A 51 -3.81 9.13 1.78
CA VAL A 51 -4.39 9.93 0.69
C VAL A 51 -4.47 11.40 1.09
N LEU A 52 -4.94 11.72 2.30
CA LEU A 52 -5.10 13.11 2.75
C LEU A 52 -3.75 13.80 2.99
N LEU A 53 -2.81 13.12 3.65
CA LEU A 53 -1.54 13.70 4.09
C LEU A 53 -0.48 13.70 2.99
N LEU A 54 -0.48 12.71 2.10
CA LEU A 54 0.56 12.54 1.08
C LEU A 54 0.00 12.62 -0.35
N GLY A 55 -1.12 11.93 -0.60
CA GLY A 55 -1.71 11.84 -1.95
C GLY A 55 -2.19 13.18 -2.49
N ILE A 56 -3.08 13.87 -1.77
CA ILE A 56 -3.65 15.16 -2.19
C ILE A 56 -2.56 16.23 -2.35
N PRO A 57 -1.65 16.45 -1.38
CA PRO A 57 -0.57 17.43 -1.55
C PRO A 57 0.30 17.14 -2.77
N THR A 58 0.63 15.87 -3.03
CA THR A 58 1.43 15.48 -4.19
C THR A 58 0.69 15.74 -5.51
N PHE A 59 -0.60 15.42 -5.57
CA PHE A 59 -1.42 15.75 -6.73
C PHE A 59 -1.45 17.26 -7.00
N LEU A 60 -1.71 18.07 -5.97
CA LEU A 60 -1.76 19.53 -6.09
C LEU A 60 -0.40 20.09 -6.55
N MET A 61 0.70 19.52 -6.06
CA MET A 61 2.04 19.88 -6.50
C MET A 61 2.25 19.54 -7.99
N LEU A 62 1.94 18.31 -8.42
CA LEU A 62 2.02 17.91 -9.83
C LEU A 62 1.11 18.77 -10.72
N GLN A 63 -0.06 19.16 -10.22
CA GLN A 63 -0.99 20.05 -10.92
C GLN A 63 -0.40 21.45 -11.11
N ARG A 64 0.19 22.02 -10.06
CA ARG A 64 0.87 23.32 -10.11
C ARG A 64 1.99 23.35 -11.15
N PHE A 65 2.71 22.24 -11.32
CA PHE A 65 3.78 22.11 -12.30
C PHE A 65 3.33 21.61 -13.67
N HIS A 66 2.03 21.47 -13.92
CA HIS A 66 1.47 20.93 -15.18
C HIS A 66 2.01 19.54 -15.55
N ARG A 67 2.39 18.74 -14.53
CA ARG A 67 2.94 17.38 -14.68
C ARG A 67 1.91 16.30 -14.38
N VAL A 68 0.61 16.61 -14.36
CA VAL A 68 -0.45 15.61 -14.10
C VAL A 68 -0.60 14.70 -15.31
N SER A 69 -0.13 13.47 -15.17
CA SER A 69 -0.28 12.38 -16.14
C SER A 69 -0.53 11.08 -15.40
N TRP A 70 -1.00 10.05 -16.10
CA TRP A 70 -1.15 8.73 -15.50
C TRP A 70 0.20 8.20 -14.99
N VAL A 71 1.28 8.38 -15.76
CA VAL A 71 2.63 7.93 -15.40
C VAL A 71 3.14 8.61 -14.14
N SER A 72 3.10 9.95 -14.09
CA SER A 72 3.61 10.70 -12.94
C SER A 72 2.84 10.38 -11.66
N LEU A 73 1.51 10.27 -11.73
CA LEU A 73 0.71 9.86 -10.58
C LEU A 73 0.97 8.43 -10.15
N SER A 74 1.11 7.49 -11.09
CA SER A 74 1.45 6.09 -10.79
C SER A 74 2.80 5.96 -10.08
N ILE A 75 3.84 6.64 -10.58
CA ILE A 75 5.17 6.63 -9.96
C ILE A 75 5.11 7.26 -8.58
N SER A 76 4.50 8.45 -8.44
CA SER A 76 4.35 9.11 -7.14
C SER A 76 3.57 8.24 -6.15
N GLY A 77 2.46 7.63 -6.56
CA GLY A 77 1.68 6.73 -5.73
C GLY A 77 2.49 5.52 -5.27
N PHE A 78 3.21 4.87 -6.19
CA PHE A 78 4.06 3.72 -5.88
C PHE A 78 5.15 4.08 -4.86
N LEU A 79 5.83 5.21 -5.05
CA LEU A 79 6.87 5.68 -4.13
C LEU A 79 6.29 6.04 -2.77
N LEU A 80 5.24 6.86 -2.73
CA LEU A 80 4.63 7.30 -1.47
C LEU A 80 4.00 6.15 -0.67
N GLY A 81 3.49 5.13 -1.35
CA GLY A 81 2.99 3.92 -0.70
C GLY A 81 4.11 3.16 0.01
N GLY A 82 5.23 2.90 -0.66
CA GLY A 82 6.33 2.09 -0.12
C GLY A 82 7.29 2.84 0.81
N LEU A 83 7.45 4.16 0.64
CA LEU A 83 8.44 4.95 1.37
C LEU A 83 8.34 4.83 2.90
N PRO A 84 7.15 4.94 3.53
CA PRO A 84 7.03 4.76 4.98
C PRO A 84 7.54 3.41 5.46
N ALA A 85 7.23 2.33 4.73
CA ALA A 85 7.70 0.99 5.04
C ALA A 85 9.22 0.86 4.85
N ALA A 86 9.78 1.55 3.86
CA ALA A 86 11.21 1.53 3.56
C ALA A 86 12.07 2.06 4.74
N PHE A 87 11.55 2.98 5.56
CA PHE A 87 12.30 3.48 6.73
C PHE A 87 12.48 2.46 7.85
N SER A 88 11.78 1.32 7.84
CA SER A 88 11.84 0.31 8.89
C SER A 88 12.95 -0.75 8.73
N TRP A 89 13.80 -0.60 7.70
CA TRP A 89 14.83 -1.55 7.24
C TRP A 89 15.44 -2.47 8.32
N PRO A 90 15.68 -3.77 8.01
CA PRO A 90 16.22 -4.73 8.97
C PRO A 90 17.55 -4.25 9.57
N LYS A 91 17.62 -4.20 10.90
CA LYS A 91 18.79 -3.71 11.66
C LYS A 91 19.20 -4.71 12.72
N HIS A 92 20.42 -4.60 13.24
CA HIS A 92 20.84 -5.45 14.35
C HIS A 92 19.99 -5.20 15.60
N LEU A 93 19.54 -6.28 16.25
CA LEU A 93 18.69 -6.24 17.43
C LEU A 93 19.25 -7.21 18.47
N GLU A 94 20.02 -6.71 19.43
CA GLU A 94 20.72 -7.55 20.41
C GLU A 94 19.76 -8.50 21.15
N GLY A 95 20.16 -9.78 21.25
CA GLY A 95 19.36 -10.82 21.90
C GLY A 95 18.07 -11.24 21.17
N PHE A 96 17.79 -10.71 19.98
CA PHE A 96 16.55 -10.98 19.25
C PHE A 96 16.72 -12.13 18.24
N SER A 97 15.89 -13.16 18.35
CA SER A 97 15.74 -14.19 17.33
C SER A 97 14.27 -14.35 16.97
N ALA A 98 13.98 -14.43 15.68
CA ALA A 98 12.61 -14.50 15.18
C ALA A 98 12.56 -15.27 13.86
N GLY A 99 11.38 -15.82 13.58
CA GLY A 99 11.08 -16.50 12.33
C GLY A 99 9.60 -16.41 12.01
N GLN A 100 9.24 -16.77 10.79
CA GLN A 100 7.88 -16.73 10.30
C GLN A 100 7.69 -17.76 9.19
N ASN A 101 6.44 -18.01 8.82
CA ASN A 101 6.16 -18.76 7.61
C ASN A 101 6.28 -17.84 6.39
N TRP A 102 7.06 -18.25 5.41
CA TRP A 102 7.21 -17.58 4.12
C TRP A 102 6.88 -18.57 3.01
N HIS A 103 5.81 -18.28 2.27
CA HIS A 103 5.24 -19.16 1.24
C HIS A 103 5.05 -20.62 1.71
N GLY A 104 4.54 -20.81 2.93
CA GLY A 104 4.28 -22.13 3.51
C GLY A 104 5.49 -22.83 4.14
N THR A 105 6.68 -22.23 4.09
CA THR A 105 7.89 -22.77 4.72
C THR A 105 8.33 -21.90 5.88
N TYR A 106 8.64 -22.49 7.03
CA TYR A 106 9.18 -21.74 8.16
C TYR A 106 10.62 -21.28 7.85
N ILE A 107 10.88 -19.99 8.04
CA ILE A 107 12.17 -19.35 7.83
C ILE A 107 12.58 -18.56 9.08
N ASN A 108 13.88 -18.48 9.33
CA ASN A 108 14.43 -17.58 10.34
C ASN A 108 14.65 -16.20 9.71
N THR A 109 14.09 -15.15 10.29
CA THR A 109 14.32 -13.76 9.89
C THR A 109 15.42 -13.12 10.71
N TYR A 110 15.59 -13.50 11.97
CA TYR A 110 16.66 -13.05 12.85
C TYR A 110 17.31 -14.21 13.58
N VAL A 111 18.65 -14.23 13.62
CA VAL A 111 19.45 -15.20 14.39
C VAL A 111 20.47 -14.42 15.20
N ASN A 112 20.38 -14.49 16.54
CA ASN A 112 21.26 -13.76 17.47
C ASN A 112 21.37 -12.27 17.14
N GLY A 113 20.22 -11.65 16.84
CA GLY A 113 20.11 -10.24 16.51
C GLY A 113 20.54 -9.86 15.10
N ILE A 114 21.06 -10.79 14.31
CA ILE A 114 21.50 -10.51 12.94
C ILE A 114 20.35 -10.82 11.97
N PRO A 115 19.91 -9.86 11.14
CA PRO A 115 18.90 -10.11 10.12
C PRO A 115 19.45 -11.09 9.08
N THR A 116 18.70 -12.15 8.80
CA THR A 116 19.05 -13.13 7.77
C THR A 116 18.72 -12.57 6.38
N ARG A 117 19.13 -13.29 5.32
CA ARG A 117 18.70 -12.97 3.94
C ARG A 117 17.18 -12.95 3.80
N TYR A 118 16.48 -13.81 4.55
CA TYR A 118 15.04 -13.86 4.51
C TYR A 118 14.38 -12.65 5.18
N ALA A 119 14.98 -12.05 6.21
CA ALA A 119 14.48 -10.76 6.72
C ALA A 119 14.48 -9.67 5.64
N TRP A 120 15.54 -9.60 4.83
CA TRP A 120 15.61 -8.67 3.72
C TRP A 120 14.58 -8.95 2.62
N LEU A 121 14.37 -10.23 2.28
CA LEU A 121 13.37 -10.63 1.29
C LEU A 121 11.95 -10.29 1.75
N THR A 122 11.56 -10.64 2.99
CA THR A 122 10.25 -10.29 3.53
C THR A 122 10.07 -8.78 3.63
N TYR A 123 11.11 -8.05 4.05
CA TYR A 123 11.08 -6.59 4.07
C TYR A 123 10.84 -5.99 2.68
N ALA A 124 11.55 -6.47 1.66
CA ALA A 124 11.36 -6.03 0.28
C ALA A 124 9.95 -6.35 -0.25
N GLU A 125 9.43 -7.55 0.04
CA GLU A 125 8.05 -7.95 -0.28
C GLU A 125 7.03 -7.01 0.40
N GLY A 126 7.28 -6.64 1.66
CA GLY A 126 6.49 -5.66 2.40
C GLY A 126 6.46 -4.29 1.72
N ILE A 127 7.63 -3.74 1.37
CA ILE A 127 7.71 -2.45 0.64
C ILE A 127 6.93 -2.53 -0.66
N LEU A 128 7.15 -3.58 -1.46
CA LEU A 128 6.47 -3.75 -2.74
C LEU A 128 4.96 -3.80 -2.56
N PHE A 129 4.48 -4.48 -1.52
CA PHE A 129 3.07 -4.56 -1.22
C PHE A 129 2.46 -3.18 -0.89
N PHE A 130 3.11 -2.40 -0.02
CA PHE A 130 2.67 -1.03 0.27
C PHE A 130 2.76 -0.10 -0.96
N SER A 131 3.79 -0.26 -1.79
CA SER A 131 3.90 0.45 -3.06
C SER A 131 2.76 0.12 -4.03
N LEU A 132 2.29 -1.14 -4.08
CA LEU A 132 1.15 -1.54 -4.90
C LEU A 132 -0.16 -0.87 -4.42
N HIS A 133 -0.38 -0.75 -3.12
CA HIS A 133 -1.51 0.02 -2.57
C HIS A 133 -1.51 1.47 -3.07
N GLY A 134 -0.35 2.13 -2.97
CA GLY A 134 -0.17 3.51 -3.45
C GLY A 134 -0.37 3.65 -4.97
N LEU A 135 0.15 2.70 -5.76
CA LEU A 135 -0.03 2.65 -7.21
C LEU A 135 -1.50 2.52 -7.61
N VAL A 136 -2.21 1.54 -7.05
CA VAL A 136 -3.63 1.28 -7.35
C VAL A 136 -4.48 2.49 -6.93
N GLY A 137 -4.22 3.04 -5.74
CA GLY A 137 -4.88 4.26 -5.28
C GLY A 137 -4.70 5.44 -6.25
N ALA A 138 -3.48 5.68 -6.72
CA ALA A 138 -3.19 6.75 -7.68
C ALA A 138 -3.86 6.53 -9.05
N LEU A 139 -3.90 5.28 -9.54
CA LEU A 139 -4.59 4.94 -10.78
C LEU A 139 -6.10 5.16 -10.69
N VAL A 140 -6.73 4.70 -9.61
CA VAL A 140 -8.17 4.92 -9.37
C VAL A 140 -8.47 6.40 -9.23
N PHE A 141 -7.67 7.13 -8.46
CA PHE A 141 -7.77 8.58 -8.34
C PHE A 141 -7.75 9.26 -9.72
N TYR A 142 -6.74 8.93 -10.54
CA TYR A 142 -6.59 9.51 -11.88
C TYR A 142 -7.76 9.16 -12.80
N ALA A 143 -8.22 7.91 -12.79
CA ALA A 143 -9.33 7.45 -13.62
C ALA A 143 -10.63 8.21 -13.30
N VAL A 144 -10.96 8.36 -12.01
CA VAL A 144 -12.14 9.12 -11.55
C VAL A 144 -12.02 10.59 -11.92
N LEU A 145 -10.85 11.19 -11.69
CA LEU A 145 -10.59 12.59 -12.03
C LEU A 145 -10.75 12.86 -13.53
N ARG A 146 -10.23 11.97 -14.38
CA ARG A 146 -10.36 12.07 -15.84
C ARG A 146 -11.80 11.88 -16.30
N LYS A 147 -12.57 10.99 -15.68
CA LYS A 147 -13.99 10.81 -15.96
C LYS A 147 -14.79 12.06 -15.65
N GLN A 148 -14.57 12.69 -14.50
CA GLN A 148 -15.22 13.96 -14.13
C GLN A 148 -14.91 15.08 -15.14
N LYS A 149 -13.64 15.24 -15.53
CA LYS A 149 -13.26 16.23 -16.55
C LYS A 149 -13.97 16.02 -17.89
N ARG A 150 -14.21 14.78 -18.30
CA ARG A 150 -14.94 14.47 -19.54
C ARG A 150 -16.42 14.86 -19.45
N HIS A 151 -17.06 14.64 -18.31
CA HIS A 151 -18.46 15.04 -18.09
C HIS A 151 -18.67 16.55 -18.00
N GLU A 152 -17.64 17.33 -17.65
CA GLU A 152 -17.73 18.80 -17.61
C GLU A 152 -17.64 19.45 -19.00
N ILE A 153 -17.21 18.71 -20.04
CA ILE A 153 -17.00 19.20 -21.41
C ILE A 153 -18.18 18.84 -22.33
N ASN A 154 -18.96 17.82 -21.97
CA ASN A 154 -20.15 17.37 -22.69
C ASN A 154 -21.41 17.99 -22.10
#